data_AF-A0A7Z0ISF9-F1
#
_entry.id   AF-A0A7Z0ISF9-F1
#
_cell.length_a   1.000
_cell.length_b   1.000
_cell.length_c   1.000
_cell.angle_alpha   90.00
_cell.angle_beta   90.00
_cell.angle_gamma   90.00
#
_symmetry.space_group_name_H-M   'P 1'
#
loop_
_entity.id
_entity.type
_entity.pdbx_description
1 polymer ?
#
loop_
_entity_poly.entity_id
_entity_poly.type
_entity_poly.pdbx_seq_one_letter_code
_entity_poly.pdbx_strand_id
1 'polypeptide(L)'
;MGSWSIGGGVGTRDPSIPPNVEGGDQAAQFIGQGKVTATPLFIASIAATVANGGFEQPIIRKNQPQAKAPRPISARTAGHLRTMMAAAASHGSAAPRVGDLPGVGAKTGTAEEGDHTNGWFTAYDDRIAVAALVEGGSSGVDSAGHVVRDLLTVD
;
A
#
# COMPACT_ATOMS: atom_id res chain seq x y z
N MET A 1 -13.13 4.90 5.48
CA MET A 1 -12.34 5.21 6.68
C MET A 1 -12.52 6.71 6.91
N GLY A 2 -12.71 7.19 8.15
CA GLY A 2 -13.01 8.61 8.41
C GLY A 2 -11.89 9.56 7.96
N SER A 3 -12.12 10.87 7.98
CA SER A 3 -11.06 11.84 7.73
C SER A 3 -10.05 11.83 8.88
N TRP A 4 -8.78 11.59 8.57
CA TRP A 4 -7.69 11.62 9.56
C TRP A 4 -6.58 12.57 9.11
N SER A 5 -5.84 13.11 10.07
CA SER A 5 -4.76 14.08 9.83
C SER A 5 -3.44 13.53 10.33
N ILE A 6 -2.37 13.64 9.54
CA ILE A 6 -1.01 13.33 10.02
C ILE A 6 -0.42 14.41 10.93
N GLY A 7 -1.17 15.49 11.18
CA GLY A 7 -0.74 16.63 12.00
C GLY A 7 0.16 17.62 11.26
N GLY A 8 0.58 18.66 11.98
CA GLY A 8 1.50 19.67 11.45
C GLY A 8 0.94 20.56 10.34
N GLY A 9 -0.39 20.57 10.13
CA GLY A 9 -1.02 21.31 9.03
C GLY A 9 -0.76 20.72 7.64
N VAL A 10 -0.18 19.51 7.57
CA VAL A 10 0.08 18.84 6.29
C VAL A 10 -1.22 18.28 5.72
N GLY A 11 -1.59 18.75 4.54
CA GLY A 11 -2.76 18.24 3.82
C GLY A 11 -2.51 16.82 3.32
N THR A 12 -3.45 15.93 3.61
CA THR A 12 -3.50 14.58 3.03
C THR A 12 -4.76 14.46 2.17
N ARG A 13 -4.72 13.56 1.19
CA ARG A 13 -5.89 13.21 0.38
C ARG A 13 -6.35 11.80 0.76
N ASP A 14 -7.61 11.72 1.17
CA ASP A 14 -8.25 10.44 1.43
C ASP A 14 -8.41 9.66 0.12
N PRO A 15 -8.31 8.31 0.16
CA PRO A 15 -8.60 7.50 -1.01
C PRO A 15 -10.08 7.65 -1.41
N SER A 16 -10.36 7.51 -2.70
CA SER A 16 -11.72 7.43 -3.21
C SER A 16 -11.99 6.05 -3.79
N ILE A 17 -13.06 5.41 -3.34
CA ILE A 17 -13.63 4.20 -3.95
C ILE A 17 -15.11 4.51 -4.20
N PRO A 18 -15.47 5.01 -5.39
CA PRO A 18 -16.83 5.42 -5.67
C PRO A 18 -17.85 4.27 -5.48
N PRO A 19 -18.94 4.50 -4.73
CA PRO A 19 -20.02 3.52 -4.61
C PRO A 19 -20.86 3.48 -5.89
N ASN A 20 -21.55 2.35 -6.12
CA ASN A 20 -22.56 2.20 -7.18
C ASN A 20 -22.04 2.46 -8.61
N VAL A 21 -20.76 2.17 -8.85
CA VAL A 21 -20.22 2.13 -10.20
C VAL A 21 -20.73 0.85 -10.88
N GLU A 22 -21.19 0.96 -12.12
CA GLU A 22 -21.82 -0.15 -12.87
C GLU A 22 -20.89 -0.70 -13.95
N GLY A 23 -21.15 -1.95 -14.37
CA GLY A 23 -20.52 -2.55 -15.55
C GLY A 23 -19.00 -2.71 -15.42
N GLY A 24 -18.28 -2.40 -16.51
CA GLY A 24 -16.83 -2.61 -16.62
C GLY A 24 -16.02 -1.82 -15.59
N ASP A 25 -16.43 -0.61 -15.26
CA ASP A 25 -15.76 0.19 -14.23
C ASP A 25 -15.86 -0.49 -12.86
N GLN A 26 -16.99 -1.13 -12.53
CA GLN A 26 -17.15 -1.87 -11.26
C GLN A 26 -16.13 -3.01 -11.14
N ALA A 27 -15.95 -3.78 -12.22
CA ALA A 27 -14.96 -4.84 -12.29
C ALA A 27 -13.53 -4.27 -12.17
N ALA A 28 -13.26 -3.15 -12.82
CA ALA A 28 -11.98 -2.47 -12.77
C ALA A 28 -11.62 -2.01 -11.33
N GLN A 29 -12.58 -1.56 -10.53
CA GLN A 29 -12.31 -1.13 -9.14
C GLN A 29 -11.75 -2.26 -8.27
N PHE A 30 -12.14 -3.53 -8.51
CA PHE A 30 -11.65 -4.67 -7.72
C PHE A 30 -10.15 -4.93 -7.89
N ILE A 31 -9.55 -4.43 -8.97
CA ILE A 31 -8.11 -4.53 -9.24
C ILE A 31 -7.38 -3.19 -9.10
N GLY A 32 -8.04 -2.17 -8.53
CA GLY A 32 -7.46 -0.83 -8.34
C GLY A 32 -7.44 0.04 -9.59
N GLN A 33 -8.26 -0.28 -10.59
CA GLN A 33 -8.45 0.49 -11.83
C GLN A 33 -9.79 1.24 -11.82
N GLY A 34 -10.09 1.95 -12.91
CA GLY A 34 -11.32 2.71 -13.06
C GLY A 34 -11.26 4.02 -12.28
N LYS A 35 -12.18 4.22 -11.33
CA LYS A 35 -12.34 5.51 -10.61
C LYS A 35 -11.77 5.48 -9.19
N VAL A 36 -11.04 4.43 -8.84
CA VAL A 36 -10.37 4.31 -7.54
C VAL A 36 -9.15 5.22 -7.52
N THR A 37 -8.98 6.00 -6.46
CA THR A 37 -7.77 6.80 -6.23
C THR A 37 -7.22 6.52 -4.84
N ALA A 38 -5.90 6.50 -4.73
CA ALA A 38 -5.18 6.29 -3.47
C ALA A 38 -3.87 7.07 -3.48
N THR A 39 -3.38 7.43 -2.30
CA THR A 39 -2.06 8.04 -2.11
C THR A 39 -1.04 7.01 -1.63
N PRO A 40 0.27 7.20 -1.88
CA PRO A 40 1.30 6.33 -1.31
C PRO A 40 1.23 6.21 0.22
N LEU A 41 0.96 7.31 0.92
CA LEU A 41 0.76 7.30 2.37
C LEU A 41 -0.40 6.38 2.79
N PHE A 42 -1.52 6.41 2.05
CA PHE A 42 -2.65 5.52 2.33
C PHE A 42 -2.30 4.05 2.09
N ILE A 43 -1.62 3.72 0.98
CA ILE A 43 -1.19 2.36 0.68
C ILE A 43 -0.17 1.84 1.70
N ALA A 44 0.78 2.67 2.14
CA ALA A 44 1.71 2.31 3.22
C ALA A 44 0.97 2.00 4.53
N SER A 45 -0.09 2.75 4.85
CA SER A 45 -0.92 2.48 6.04
C SER A 45 -1.67 1.14 5.95
N ILE A 46 -2.03 0.70 4.74
CA ILE A 46 -2.61 -0.64 4.51
C ILE A 46 -1.57 -1.71 4.79
N ALA A 47 -0.35 -1.58 4.25
CA ALA A 47 0.74 -2.52 4.51
C ALA A 47 1.05 -2.62 6.01
N ALA A 48 1.14 -1.47 6.71
CA ALA A 48 1.31 -1.41 8.16
C ALA A 48 0.16 -2.11 8.91
N THR A 49 -1.08 -1.93 8.45
CA THR A 49 -2.25 -2.58 9.06
C THR A 49 -2.18 -4.10 8.94
N VAL A 50 -1.66 -4.63 7.83
CA VAL A 50 -1.46 -6.07 7.64
C VAL A 50 -0.33 -6.59 8.53
N ALA A 51 0.81 -5.88 8.57
CA ALA A 51 1.95 -6.22 9.41
C ALA A 51 1.54 -6.30 10.89
N ASN A 52 0.92 -5.23 11.40
CA ASN A 52 0.56 -5.08 12.82
C ASN A 52 -0.72 -5.84 13.20
N GLY A 53 -1.53 -6.25 12.23
CA GLY A 53 -2.85 -6.85 12.47
C GLY A 53 -3.89 -5.85 12.99
N GLY A 54 -3.64 -4.55 12.83
CA GLY A 54 -4.50 -3.47 13.30
C GLY A 54 -4.09 -2.14 12.67
N PHE A 55 -5.06 -1.25 12.46
CA PHE A 55 -4.78 0.08 11.92
C PHE A 55 -4.20 1.00 12.98
N GLU A 56 -3.10 1.64 12.65
CA GLU A 56 -2.52 2.75 13.39
C GLU A 56 -2.43 3.95 12.46
N GLN A 57 -2.99 5.08 12.89
CA GLN A 57 -2.96 6.29 12.07
C GLN A 57 -1.53 6.81 11.93
N PRO A 58 -1.02 7.04 10.71
CA PRO A 58 0.25 7.73 10.50
C PRO A 58 0.25 9.13 11.14
N ILE A 59 1.34 9.52 11.78
CA ILE A 59 1.51 10.83 12.42
C ILE A 59 2.92 11.39 12.13
N ILE A 60 3.03 12.71 11.97
CA ILE A 60 4.32 13.41 11.91
C ILE A 60 4.69 14.00 13.28
N ARG A 61 3.70 14.38 14.09
CA ARG A 61 3.93 14.89 15.44
C ARG A 61 3.63 13.81 16.48
N LYS A 62 4.62 13.54 17.36
CA LYS A 62 4.42 12.67 18.52
C LYS A 62 3.26 13.18 19.40
N ASN A 63 2.51 12.23 19.98
CA ASN A 63 1.43 12.49 20.94
C ASN A 63 0.25 13.34 20.42
N GLN A 64 0.05 13.41 19.10
CA GLN A 64 -1.18 14.00 18.56
C GLN A 64 -2.37 13.04 18.72
N PRO A 65 -3.62 13.56 18.80
CA PRO A 65 -4.79 12.71 18.74
C PRO A 65 -4.81 11.84 17.49
N GLN A 66 -5.08 10.54 17.66
CA GLN A 66 -5.16 9.56 16.58
C GLN A 66 -6.58 8.98 16.50
N ALA A 67 -7.12 8.98 15.29
CA ALA A 67 -8.34 8.27 14.93
C ALA A 67 -8.09 6.76 14.97
N LYS A 68 -9.13 6.02 15.32
CA LYS A 68 -9.17 4.57 15.25
C LYS A 68 -9.95 4.14 14.03
N ALA A 69 -9.59 2.98 13.47
CA ALA A 69 -10.41 2.38 12.44
C ALA A 69 -11.80 2.04 13.01
N PRO A 70 -12.91 2.38 12.32
CA PRO A 70 -14.26 2.05 12.79
C PRO A 70 -14.50 0.55 12.97
N ARG A 71 -13.77 -0.27 12.21
CA ARG A 71 -13.81 -1.73 12.29
C ARG A 71 -12.38 -2.28 12.21
N PRO A 72 -11.92 -3.05 13.21
CA PRO A 72 -10.61 -3.67 13.15
C PRO A 72 -10.56 -4.79 12.12
N ILE A 73 -9.38 -5.04 11.57
CA ILE A 73 -9.11 -6.26 10.81
C ILE A 73 -9.10 -7.46 11.77
N SER A 74 -9.63 -8.60 11.34
CA SER A 74 -9.56 -9.81 12.16
C SER A 74 -8.15 -10.41 12.12
N ALA A 75 -7.71 -11.05 13.22
CA ALA A 75 -6.42 -11.73 13.26
C ALA A 75 -6.29 -12.80 12.16
N ARG A 76 -7.38 -13.49 11.83
CA ARG A 76 -7.44 -14.46 10.72
C ARG A 76 -7.17 -13.79 9.37
N THR A 77 -7.86 -12.68 9.09
CA THR A 77 -7.68 -11.94 7.83
C THR A 77 -6.26 -11.39 7.72
N ALA A 78 -5.74 -10.80 8.79
CA ALA A 78 -4.36 -10.30 8.81
C ALA A 78 -3.36 -11.43 8.58
N GLY A 79 -3.55 -12.60 9.21
CA GLY A 79 -2.73 -13.79 8.99
C GLY A 79 -2.71 -14.24 7.53
N HIS A 80 -3.88 -14.35 6.89
CA HIS A 80 -3.96 -14.72 5.47
C HIS A 80 -3.28 -13.68 4.56
N LEU A 81 -3.48 -12.39 4.82
CA LEU A 81 -2.83 -11.32 4.05
C LEU A 81 -1.31 -11.37 4.20
N ARG A 82 -0.80 -11.59 5.41
CA ARG A 82 0.65 -11.78 5.63
C ARG A 82 1.19 -12.97 4.85
N THR A 83 0.52 -14.12 4.88
CA THR A 83 0.91 -15.29 4.09
C THR A 83 0.98 -14.98 2.60
N MET A 84 -0.05 -14.32 2.04
CA MET A 84 -0.09 -13.99 0.61
C MET A 84 0.97 -12.95 0.23
N MET A 85 1.17 -11.92 1.06
CA MET A 85 2.19 -10.89 0.81
C MET A 85 3.61 -11.45 0.94
N ALA A 86 3.86 -12.36 1.89
CA ALA A 86 5.13 -13.07 2.01
C ALA A 86 5.39 -13.95 0.79
N ALA A 87 4.36 -14.66 0.29
CA ALA A 87 4.48 -15.46 -0.93
C ALA A 87 4.79 -14.58 -2.15
N ALA A 88 4.14 -13.43 -2.29
CA ALA A 88 4.40 -12.47 -3.36
C ALA A 88 5.83 -11.90 -3.30
N ALA A 89 6.33 -11.64 -2.08
CA ALA A 89 7.70 -11.17 -1.84
C ALA A 89 8.76 -12.24 -2.14
N SER A 90 8.54 -13.49 -1.75
CA SER A 90 9.56 -14.55 -1.83
C SER A 90 9.62 -15.26 -3.18
N HIS A 91 8.47 -15.50 -3.81
CA HIS A 91 8.39 -16.30 -5.05
C HIS A 91 7.44 -15.70 -6.11
N GLY A 92 6.80 -14.58 -5.81
CA GLY A 92 5.85 -13.93 -6.71
C GLY A 92 6.43 -12.71 -7.43
N SER A 93 5.54 -11.81 -7.82
CA SER A 93 5.89 -10.64 -8.64
C SER A 93 6.85 -9.66 -7.95
N ALA A 94 6.98 -9.68 -6.62
CA ALA A 94 7.88 -8.81 -5.88
C ALA A 94 9.28 -9.45 -5.68
N ALA A 95 9.44 -10.75 -5.92
CA ALA A 95 10.68 -11.49 -5.67
C ALA A 95 11.93 -10.89 -6.32
N PRO A 96 11.89 -10.36 -7.56
CA PRO A 96 13.07 -9.73 -8.16
C PRO A 96 13.65 -8.53 -7.38
N ARG A 97 12.88 -7.94 -6.46
CA ARG A 97 13.30 -6.75 -5.68
C ARG A 97 13.49 -7.00 -4.20
N VAL A 98 12.76 -7.95 -3.61
CA VAL A 98 12.76 -8.14 -2.16
C VAL A 98 12.84 -9.61 -1.72
N GLY A 99 12.99 -10.56 -2.65
CA GLY A 99 12.96 -11.99 -2.33
C GLY A 99 14.16 -12.47 -1.50
N ASP A 100 15.26 -11.71 -1.49
CA ASP A 100 16.45 -11.93 -0.67
C ASP A 100 16.35 -11.30 0.73
N LEU A 101 15.31 -10.50 1.02
CA LEU A 101 15.14 -9.82 2.29
C LEU A 101 14.30 -10.67 3.26
N PRO A 102 14.77 -10.88 4.50
CA PRO A 102 14.04 -11.66 5.49
C PRO A 102 12.82 -10.89 6.01
N GLY A 103 11.75 -11.61 6.36
CA GLY A 103 10.58 -11.03 7.03
C GLY A 103 9.74 -10.08 6.19
N VAL A 104 10.02 -9.95 4.89
CA VAL A 104 9.29 -9.02 4.01
C VAL A 104 7.97 -9.60 3.54
N GLY A 105 6.90 -8.81 3.66
CA GLY A 105 5.66 -9.00 2.90
C GLY A 105 5.51 -7.87 1.88
N ALA A 106 5.16 -8.19 0.64
CA ALA A 106 5.07 -7.19 -0.42
C ALA A 106 3.91 -7.43 -1.39
N LYS A 107 3.54 -6.39 -2.13
CA LYS A 107 2.67 -6.49 -3.29
C LYS A 107 3.05 -5.44 -4.33
N THR A 108 3.09 -5.87 -5.59
CA THR A 108 3.26 -5.01 -6.76
C THR A 108 1.90 -4.58 -7.32
N GLY A 109 1.85 -3.43 -7.98
CA GLY A 109 0.71 -2.96 -8.73
C GLY A 109 1.14 -2.20 -9.99
N THR A 110 0.26 -2.17 -10.97
CA THR A 110 0.45 -1.45 -12.22
C THR A 110 -0.90 -0.80 -12.53
N ALA A 111 -0.91 0.53 -12.69
CA ALA A 111 -2.10 1.30 -13.03
C ALA A 111 -1.94 1.89 -14.42
N GLU A 112 -2.96 1.79 -15.27
CA GLU A 112 -2.89 2.28 -16.65
C GLU A 112 -3.58 3.64 -16.71
N GLU A 113 -2.93 4.62 -17.33
CA GLU A 113 -3.45 5.98 -17.46
C GLU A 113 -3.20 6.50 -18.88
N GLY A 114 -4.25 6.51 -19.70
CA GLY A 114 -4.14 6.92 -21.10
C GLY A 114 -3.17 6.03 -21.89
N ASP A 115 -2.04 6.60 -22.29
CA ASP A 115 -0.98 5.95 -23.08
C ASP A 115 0.24 5.52 -22.26
N HIS A 116 0.22 5.72 -20.94
CA HIS A 116 1.32 5.38 -20.05
C HIS A 116 0.84 4.56 -18.85
N THR A 117 1.83 4.04 -18.15
CA THR A 117 1.65 3.13 -17.02
C THR A 117 2.25 3.76 -15.77
N ASN A 118 1.66 3.49 -14.62
CA ASN A 118 2.12 3.94 -13.31
C ASN A 118 2.52 2.72 -12.49
N GLY A 119 3.76 2.70 -11.99
CA GLY A 119 4.30 1.59 -11.19
C GLY A 119 3.99 1.78 -9.71
N TRP A 120 3.38 0.79 -9.08
CA TRP A 120 3.11 0.75 -7.65
C TRP A 120 3.84 -0.41 -6.96
N PHE A 121 4.39 -0.14 -5.79
CA PHE A 121 4.94 -1.19 -4.94
C PHE A 121 4.70 -0.83 -3.48
N THR A 122 4.23 -1.80 -2.68
CA THR A 122 4.17 -1.65 -1.23
C THR A 122 4.75 -2.87 -0.54
N ALA A 123 5.39 -2.64 0.60
CA ALA A 123 5.99 -3.67 1.41
C ALA A 123 5.99 -3.30 2.89
N TYR A 124 6.28 -4.28 3.73
CA TYR A 124 6.68 -4.08 5.11
C TYR A 124 7.80 -5.06 5.48
N ASP A 125 8.65 -4.66 6.41
CA ASP A 125 9.54 -5.53 7.19
C ASP A 125 9.17 -5.42 8.70
N ASP A 126 10.09 -5.79 9.59
CA ASP A 126 9.93 -5.68 11.04
C ASP A 126 10.10 -4.24 11.58
N ARG A 127 10.56 -3.30 10.76
CA ARG A 127 10.83 -1.91 11.15
C ARG A 127 9.82 -0.93 10.55
N ILE A 128 9.50 -1.08 9.27
CA ILE A 128 8.75 -0.09 8.48
C ILE A 128 7.72 -0.74 7.57
N ALA A 129 6.69 0.05 7.23
CA ALA A 129 5.82 -0.19 6.09
C ALA A 129 5.97 0.95 5.10
N VAL A 130 6.09 0.61 3.82
CA VAL A 130 6.46 1.53 2.75
C VAL A 130 5.58 1.32 1.53
N ALA A 131 5.32 2.41 0.80
CA ALA A 131 4.72 2.35 -0.52
C ALA A 131 5.34 3.42 -1.43
N ALA A 132 5.55 3.08 -2.69
CA ALA A 132 6.02 3.98 -3.72
C ALA A 132 5.11 3.93 -4.94
N LEU A 133 4.93 5.11 -5.55
CA LEU A 133 4.34 5.32 -6.86
C LEU A 133 5.42 5.94 -7.74
N VAL A 134 5.62 5.37 -8.92
CA VAL A 134 6.42 5.98 -10.00
C VAL A 134 5.48 6.25 -11.16
N GLU A 135 5.16 7.52 -11.37
CA GLU A 135 4.34 7.99 -12.48
C GLU A 135 5.10 7.81 -13.80
N GLY A 136 4.43 7.32 -14.85
CA GLY A 136 5.07 6.97 -16.12
C GLY A 136 6.06 5.80 -16.03
N GLY A 137 5.96 4.97 -14.99
CA GLY A 137 6.76 3.76 -14.81
C GLY A 137 6.36 2.61 -15.75
N SER A 138 7.21 1.60 -15.88
CA SER A 138 6.95 0.42 -16.72
C SER A 138 6.15 -0.68 -16.02
N SER A 139 6.38 -0.87 -14.71
CA SER A 139 5.65 -1.81 -13.88
C SER A 139 5.88 -1.51 -12.40
N GLY A 140 5.06 -2.10 -11.52
CA GLY A 140 5.30 -2.01 -10.08
C GLY A 140 6.69 -2.50 -9.67
N VAL A 141 7.13 -3.64 -10.19
CA VAL A 141 8.41 -4.26 -9.80
C VAL A 141 9.61 -3.58 -10.45
N ASP A 142 9.50 -3.10 -11.68
CA ASP A 142 10.61 -2.52 -12.46
C ASP A 142 10.69 -1.00 -12.38
N SER A 143 9.77 -0.36 -11.65
CA SER A 143 9.83 1.06 -11.34
C SER A 143 9.80 1.28 -9.83
N ALA A 144 8.62 1.28 -9.21
CA ALA A 144 8.48 1.54 -7.77
C ALA A 144 9.22 0.53 -6.86
N GLY A 145 9.46 -0.69 -7.35
CA GLY A 145 10.20 -1.71 -6.62
C GLY A 145 11.64 -1.33 -6.29
N HIS A 146 12.30 -0.50 -7.11
CA HIS A 146 13.62 0.03 -6.78
C HIS A 146 13.58 0.95 -5.56
N VAL A 147 12.65 1.91 -5.56
CA VAL A 147 12.46 2.86 -4.45
C VAL A 147 12.13 2.13 -3.16
N VAL A 148 11.26 1.12 -3.21
CA VAL A 148 10.91 0.31 -2.03
C VAL A 148 12.09 -0.48 -1.51
N ARG A 149 12.91 -1.10 -2.40
CA ARG A 149 14.10 -1.83 -1.96
C ARG A 149 15.06 -0.90 -1.22
N ASP A 150 15.36 0.26 -1.79
CA ASP A 150 16.30 1.22 -1.20
C ASP A 150 15.87 1.61 0.23
N LEU A 151 14.58 1.85 0.45
CA LEU A 151 14.02 2.18 1.77
C LEU A 151 14.05 1.00 2.75
N LEU A 152 13.89 -0.24 2.28
CA LEU A 152 13.99 -1.42 3.14
C LEU A 152 15.43 -1.76 3.50
N THR A 153 16.42 -1.33 2.71
CA THR A 153 17.84 -1.63 2.94
C THR A 153 18.64 -0.48 3.56
N VAL A 154 17.99 0.65 3.85
CA VAL A 154 18.65 1.77 4.55
C VAL A 154 18.77 1.46 6.04
N ASP A 155 19.97 1.71 6.59
CA ASP A 155 20.30 1.58 8.01
C ASP A 155 19.73 2.72 8.87
#